data_AF-A0A1Q3B057-F1
#
_entry.id   AF-A0A1Q3B057-F1
#
_cell.length_a   1.000
_cell.length_b   1.000
_cell.length_c   1.000
_cell.angle_alpha   90.00
_cell.angle_beta   90.00
_cell.angle_gamma   90.00
#
_symmetry.space_group_name_H-M   'P 1'
#
loop_
_entity.id
_entity.type
_entity.pdbx_description
1 polymer ?
#
loop_
_entity_poly.entity_id
_entity_poly.type
_entity_poly.pdbx_seq_one_letter_code
_entity_poly.pdbx_strand_id
1 'polypeptide(L)'
;MASKNIIADLNKGEKLTGTNYDIWHKKMTFLLNEQELYEHLTTIMTRPSRRDLEVFETWSKKNRCACFTLLSCMHDDLIGSYEHCATAKEMWDQLMFDFGGTSVTRLRSLVLKFEMYKKDPKNSMTEHLRIMSAMIRDLKNAENALSDEQQVQTVIRSLPDSWVSMRQILTHNENIKNFADVSRHVELEAESEEATRATALFSQRGKRHGNWSKRKNKGK
;
A
#
# COMPACT_ATOMS: atom_id res chain seq x y z
N MET A 1 8.79 -27.55 -6.55
CA MET A 1 10.08 -27.08 -6.00
C MET A 1 10.07 -25.58 -5.67
N ALA A 2 9.39 -24.73 -6.45
CA ALA A 2 9.25 -23.30 -6.16
C ALA A 2 8.58 -22.99 -4.80
N SER A 3 7.49 -23.67 -4.45
CA SER A 3 6.77 -23.50 -3.18
C SER A 3 7.61 -23.85 -1.95
N LYS A 4 8.52 -24.83 -2.03
CA LYS A 4 9.45 -25.17 -0.92
C LYS A 4 10.47 -24.06 -0.64
N ASN A 5 10.92 -23.35 -1.68
CA ASN A 5 11.84 -22.21 -1.52
C ASN A 5 11.12 -20.98 -0.94
N ILE A 6 9.86 -20.74 -1.34
CA ILE A 6 9.05 -19.64 -0.78
C ILE A 6 8.77 -19.86 0.72
N ILE A 7 8.49 -21.11 1.14
CA ILE A 7 8.34 -21.45 2.58
C ILE A 7 9.64 -21.21 3.32
N ALA A 8 10.78 -21.63 2.75
CA ALA A 8 12.08 -21.43 3.37
C ALA A 8 12.42 -19.94 3.51
N ASP A 9 12.06 -19.11 2.53
CA ASP A 9 12.27 -17.66 2.57
C ASP A 9 11.30 -16.95 3.52
N LEU A 10 10.06 -17.41 3.65
CA LEU A 10 9.12 -16.92 4.67
C LEU A 10 9.54 -17.31 6.09
N ASN A 11 9.99 -18.55 6.28
CA ASN A 11 10.51 -19.03 7.57
C ASN A 11 11.87 -18.40 7.93
N LYS A 12 12.66 -17.95 6.94
CA LYS A 12 13.88 -17.15 7.15
C LYS A 12 13.61 -15.64 7.24
N GLY A 13 12.40 -15.19 6.89
CA GLY A 13 12.00 -13.80 6.78
C GLY A 13 11.07 -13.33 7.91
N GLU A 14 10.15 -12.40 7.59
CA GLU A 14 9.23 -11.77 8.55
C GLU A 14 8.09 -12.71 8.98
N LYS A 15 8.37 -13.57 9.97
CA LYS A 15 7.35 -14.26 10.78
C LYS A 15 6.28 -13.28 11.29
N LEU A 16 5.07 -13.75 11.57
CA LEU A 16 4.04 -12.92 12.21
C LEU A 16 4.53 -12.49 13.60
N THR A 17 4.58 -11.19 13.86
CA THR A 17 4.91 -10.64 15.18
C THR A 17 3.72 -9.91 15.82
N GLY A 18 2.95 -9.19 15.01
CA GLY A 18 1.75 -8.46 15.43
C GLY A 18 1.60 -7.09 14.76
N THR A 19 2.70 -6.50 14.26
CA THR A 19 2.66 -5.23 13.52
C THR A 19 2.68 -5.39 12.00
N ASN A 20 2.99 -6.59 11.52
CA ASN A 20 3.18 -6.91 10.11
C ASN A 20 2.03 -7.73 9.50
N TYR A 21 0.89 -7.84 10.19
CA TYR A 21 -0.20 -8.73 9.80
C TYR A 21 -0.68 -8.52 8.37
N ASP A 22 -0.86 -7.29 7.89
CA ASP A 22 -1.35 -7.03 6.53
C ASP A 22 -0.48 -7.66 5.43
N ILE A 23 0.85 -7.55 5.58
CA ILE A 23 1.83 -8.09 4.63
C ILE A 23 1.94 -9.60 4.82
N TRP A 24 2.00 -10.05 6.07
CA TRP A 24 2.05 -11.46 6.42
C TRP A 24 0.83 -12.23 5.88
N HIS A 25 -0.39 -11.72 6.10
CA HIS A 25 -1.64 -12.31 5.65
C HIS A 25 -1.66 -12.47 4.13
N LYS A 26 -1.26 -11.44 3.36
CA LYS A 26 -1.18 -11.52 1.89
C LYS A 26 -0.19 -12.60 1.43
N LYS A 27 1.00 -12.64 2.01
CA LYS A 27 2.03 -13.65 1.70
C LYS A 27 1.55 -15.06 2.07
N MET A 28 0.88 -15.20 3.21
CA MET A 28 0.36 -16.46 3.72
C MET A 28 -0.78 -16.99 2.86
N THR A 29 -1.72 -16.14 2.46
CA THR A 29 -2.79 -16.49 1.52
C THR A 29 -2.22 -17.01 0.21
N PHE A 30 -1.22 -16.34 -0.36
CA PHE A 30 -0.56 -16.80 -1.59
C PHE A 30 0.10 -18.18 -1.38
N LEU A 31 0.84 -18.35 -0.28
CA LEU A 31 1.51 -19.61 0.03
C LEU A 31 0.53 -20.79 0.18
N LEU A 32 -0.56 -20.59 0.91
CA LEU A 32 -1.54 -21.65 1.15
C LEU A 32 -2.35 -22.01 -0.10
N ASN A 33 -2.53 -21.07 -1.03
CA ASN A 33 -3.09 -21.37 -2.35
C ASN A 33 -2.14 -22.24 -3.18
N GLU A 34 -0.84 -21.91 -3.22
CA GLU A 34 0.19 -22.72 -3.89
C GLU A 34 0.36 -24.13 -3.32
N GLN A 35 -0.03 -24.35 -2.06
CA GLN A 35 -0.01 -25.66 -1.40
C GLN A 35 -1.34 -26.42 -1.52
N GLU A 36 -2.36 -25.86 -2.17
CA GLU A 36 -3.73 -26.40 -2.20
C GLU A 36 -4.30 -26.64 -0.80
N LEU A 37 -3.93 -25.76 0.15
CA LEU A 37 -4.37 -25.80 1.55
C LEU A 37 -5.37 -24.69 1.88
N TYR A 38 -5.44 -23.64 1.06
CA TYR A 38 -6.29 -22.47 1.31
C TYR A 38 -7.77 -22.83 1.45
N GLU A 39 -8.25 -23.83 0.69
CA GLU A 39 -9.64 -24.31 0.76
C GLU A 39 -10.04 -24.78 2.17
N HIS A 40 -9.08 -25.28 2.96
CA HIS A 40 -9.30 -25.71 4.34
C HIS A 40 -9.42 -24.56 5.35
N LEU A 41 -9.09 -23.33 4.94
CA LEU A 41 -9.32 -22.12 5.73
C LEU A 41 -10.69 -21.49 5.46
N THR A 42 -11.29 -21.83 4.32
CA THR A 42 -12.58 -21.30 3.90
C THR A 42 -13.74 -22.17 4.37
N THR A 43 -14.95 -21.62 4.36
CA THR A 43 -16.20 -22.33 4.71
C THR A 43 -16.56 -23.46 3.73
N ILE A 44 -15.80 -23.63 2.64
CA ILE A 44 -16.05 -24.59 1.57
C ILE A 44 -15.74 -26.03 1.99
N MET A 45 -14.71 -26.26 2.82
CA MET A 45 -14.40 -27.59 3.36
C MET A 45 -14.80 -27.72 4.83
N THR A 46 -16.02 -28.18 5.08
CA THR A 46 -16.46 -28.57 6.43
C THR A 46 -15.84 -29.91 6.84
N ARG A 47 -15.57 -30.08 8.14
CA ARG A 47 -15.00 -31.31 8.70
C ARG A 47 -15.85 -32.53 8.29
N PRO A 48 -15.30 -33.51 7.54
CA PRO A 48 -16.06 -34.66 7.09
C PRO A 48 -16.55 -35.53 8.25
N SER A 49 -17.66 -36.25 8.04
CA SER A 49 -18.09 -37.30 8.97
C SER A 49 -17.03 -38.40 9.04
N ARG A 50 -16.75 -38.91 10.24
CA ARG A 50 -15.85 -40.07 10.44
C ARG A 50 -16.35 -41.36 9.78
N ARG A 51 -17.57 -41.38 9.24
CA ARG A 51 -18.13 -42.53 8.51
C ARG A 51 -17.43 -42.79 7.17
N ASP A 52 -16.86 -41.75 6.57
CA ASP A 52 -16.12 -41.85 5.33
C ASP A 52 -14.62 -41.70 5.62
N LEU A 53 -13.99 -42.81 6.00
CA LEU A 53 -12.68 -42.83 6.67
C LEU A 53 -11.58 -42.25 5.78
N GLU A 54 -11.60 -42.56 4.48
CA GLU A 54 -10.60 -42.12 3.50
C GLU A 54 -10.67 -40.61 3.25
N VAL A 55 -11.89 -40.08 3.11
CA VAL A 55 -12.14 -38.63 2.95
C VAL A 55 -11.73 -37.89 4.23
N PHE A 56 -12.08 -38.44 5.40
CA PHE A 56 -11.71 -37.85 6.68
C PHE A 56 -10.19 -37.83 6.91
N GLU A 57 -9.48 -38.92 6.61
CA GLU A 57 -8.03 -38.98 6.76
C GLU A 57 -7.30 -38.02 5.82
N THR A 58 -7.74 -37.93 4.57
CA THR A 58 -7.17 -37.01 3.58
C THR A 58 -7.37 -35.55 4.03
N TRP A 59 -8.58 -35.20 4.44
CA TRP A 59 -8.87 -33.88 5.00
C TRP A 59 -8.05 -33.59 6.27
N SER A 60 -7.94 -34.56 7.18
CA SER A 60 -7.21 -34.43 8.44
C SER A 60 -5.71 -34.17 8.20
N LYS A 61 -5.10 -34.86 7.23
CA LYS A 61 -3.71 -34.64 6.82
C LYS A 61 -3.50 -33.22 6.29
N LYS A 62 -4.36 -32.75 5.38
CA LYS A 62 -4.26 -31.40 4.82
C LYS A 62 -4.52 -30.31 5.88
N ASN A 63 -5.53 -30.49 6.74
CA ASN A 63 -5.79 -29.57 7.86
C ASN A 63 -4.58 -29.46 8.82
N ARG A 64 -3.96 -30.60 9.18
CA ARG A 64 -2.75 -30.60 10.02
C ARG A 64 -1.58 -29.89 9.33
N CYS A 65 -1.41 -30.10 8.02
CA CYS A 65 -0.40 -29.40 7.23
C CYS A 65 -0.62 -27.88 7.25
N ALA A 66 -1.86 -27.44 7.08
CA ALA A 66 -2.22 -26.02 7.14
C ALA A 66 -1.96 -25.41 8.53
N CYS A 67 -2.38 -26.08 9.61
CA CYS A 67 -2.06 -25.66 10.98
C CYS A 67 -0.54 -25.53 11.18
N PHE A 68 0.23 -26.53 10.75
CA PHE A 68 1.68 -26.53 10.89
C PHE A 68 2.33 -25.38 10.12
N THR A 69 1.91 -25.13 8.88
CA THR A 69 2.40 -24.00 8.07
C THR A 69 2.10 -22.66 8.75
N LEU A 70 0.87 -22.47 9.25
CA LEU A 70 0.49 -21.25 9.96
C LEU A 70 1.37 -21.02 11.19
N LEU A 71 1.49 -22.00 12.07
CA LEU A 71 2.31 -21.92 13.29
C LEU A 71 3.78 -21.68 12.98
N SER A 72 4.33 -22.37 11.98
CA SER A 72 5.76 -22.26 11.61
C SER A 72 6.14 -20.86 11.12
N CYS A 73 5.16 -20.13 10.58
CA CYS A 73 5.32 -18.78 10.06
C CYS A 73 4.94 -17.70 11.09
N MET A 74 4.71 -18.06 12.35
CA MET A 74 4.54 -17.14 13.48
C MET A 74 5.82 -17.04 14.28
N HIS A 75 5.99 -15.92 14.99
CA HIS A 75 7.01 -15.79 16.01
C HIS A 75 6.65 -16.66 17.23
N ASP A 76 7.68 -17.16 17.91
CA ASP A 76 7.53 -18.26 18.88
C ASP A 76 6.67 -17.87 20.10
N ASP A 77 6.61 -16.57 20.43
CA ASP A 77 5.77 -16.00 21.48
C ASP A 77 4.27 -16.05 21.16
N LEU A 78 3.88 -16.09 19.88
CA LEU A 78 2.49 -16.21 19.45
C LEU A 78 2.01 -17.66 19.37
N ILE A 79 2.91 -18.64 19.16
CA ILE A 79 2.54 -20.04 18.90
C ILE A 79 1.61 -20.60 19.99
N GLY A 80 1.92 -20.36 21.27
CA GLY A 80 1.12 -20.85 22.40
C GLY A 80 -0.32 -20.31 22.41
N SER A 81 -0.56 -19.13 21.82
CA SER A 81 -1.89 -18.53 21.71
C SER A 81 -2.75 -19.17 20.63
N TYR A 82 -2.18 -19.94 19.70
CA TYR A 82 -2.91 -20.49 18.54
C TYR A 82 -2.81 -22.02 18.42
N GLU A 83 -1.86 -22.67 19.08
CA GLU A 83 -1.66 -24.13 18.97
C GLU A 83 -2.88 -24.97 19.41
N HIS A 84 -3.77 -24.40 20.21
CA HIS A 84 -4.96 -25.07 20.72
C HIS A 84 -6.15 -25.04 19.75
N CYS A 85 -6.08 -24.27 18.66
CA CYS A 85 -7.13 -24.24 17.64
C CYS A 85 -7.28 -25.63 17.00
N ALA A 86 -8.50 -26.17 16.98
CA ALA A 86 -8.78 -27.53 16.55
C ALA A 86 -8.67 -27.69 15.03
N THR A 87 -8.80 -26.61 14.27
CA THR A 87 -8.74 -26.60 12.81
C THR A 87 -7.93 -25.42 12.30
N ALA A 88 -7.37 -25.57 11.08
CA ALA A 88 -6.66 -24.49 10.43
C ALA A 88 -7.59 -23.30 10.16
N LYS A 89 -8.86 -23.57 9.86
CA LYS A 89 -9.91 -22.55 9.74
C LYS A 89 -10.08 -21.74 11.02
N GLU A 90 -10.26 -22.41 12.16
CA GLU A 90 -10.43 -21.74 13.45
C GLU A 90 -9.20 -20.87 13.79
N MET A 91 -8.00 -21.38 13.55
CA MET A 91 -6.77 -20.61 13.72
C MET A 91 -6.74 -19.38 12.81
N TRP A 92 -7.10 -19.54 11.54
CA TRP A 92 -7.14 -18.44 10.57
C TRP A 92 -8.16 -17.38 10.92
N ASP A 93 -9.37 -17.79 11.31
CA ASP A 93 -10.44 -16.90 11.75
C ASP A 93 -10.03 -16.11 13.01
N GLN A 94 -9.36 -16.77 13.97
CA GLN A 94 -8.85 -16.11 15.18
C GLN A 94 -7.73 -15.11 14.86
N LEU A 95 -6.80 -15.43 13.97
CA LEU A 95 -5.75 -14.50 13.51
C LEU A 95 -6.34 -13.28 12.81
N MET A 96 -7.36 -13.48 11.98
CA MET A 96 -8.11 -12.38 11.36
C MET A 96 -8.80 -11.49 12.40
N PHE A 97 -9.31 -12.08 13.47
CA PHE A 97 -9.93 -11.31 14.56
C PHE A 97 -8.88 -10.53 15.36
N ASP A 98 -7.81 -11.18 15.81
CA ASP A 98 -6.80 -10.60 16.71
C ASP A 98 -5.94 -9.54 16.01
N PHE A 99 -5.61 -9.76 14.73
CA PHE A 99 -4.67 -8.92 13.99
C PHE A 99 -5.23 -8.30 12.71
N GLY A 100 -6.31 -8.86 12.15
CA GLY A 100 -6.94 -8.34 10.93
C GLY A 100 -7.84 -7.14 11.16
N GLY A 101 -8.24 -6.90 12.40
CA GLY A 101 -8.86 -5.64 12.80
C GLY A 101 -7.86 -4.48 12.68
N THR A 102 -8.24 -3.41 11.98
CA THR A 102 -7.51 -2.16 12.14
C THR A 102 -7.78 -1.64 13.54
N SER A 103 -6.80 -1.78 14.46
CA SER A 103 -6.93 -1.19 15.79
C SER A 103 -7.28 0.30 15.67
N VAL A 104 -8.12 0.81 16.58
CA VAL A 104 -8.53 2.22 16.57
C VAL A 104 -7.31 3.15 16.53
N THR A 105 -6.22 2.78 17.20
CA THR A 105 -4.94 3.49 17.18
C THR A 105 -4.29 3.49 15.79
N ARG A 106 -4.28 2.35 15.09
CA ARG A 106 -3.75 2.25 13.72
C ARG A 106 -4.60 3.07 12.74
N LEU A 107 -5.92 2.98 12.84
CA LEU A 107 -6.84 3.77 12.02
C LEU A 107 -6.58 5.26 12.20
N ARG A 108 -6.51 5.72 13.46
CA ARG A 108 -6.18 7.12 13.79
C ARG A 108 -4.83 7.53 13.21
N SER A 109 -3.80 6.69 13.32
CA SER A 109 -2.49 6.96 12.75
C SER A 109 -2.52 7.08 11.22
N LEU A 110 -3.29 6.24 10.52
CA LEU A 110 -3.45 6.31 9.07
C LEU A 110 -4.17 7.59 8.64
N VAL A 111 -5.25 7.95 9.33
CA VAL A 111 -6.01 9.19 9.07
C VAL A 111 -5.14 10.41 9.30
N LEU A 112 -4.46 10.50 10.45
CA LEU A 112 -3.55 11.59 10.77
C LEU A 112 -2.42 11.71 9.75
N LYS A 113 -1.81 10.58 9.37
CA LYS A 113 -0.75 10.57 8.36
C LYS A 113 -1.25 11.11 7.03
N PHE A 114 -2.45 10.71 6.58
CA PHE A 114 -3.03 11.20 5.34
C PHE A 114 -3.34 12.70 5.39
N GLU A 115 -4.03 13.16 6.44
CA GLU A 115 -4.44 14.56 6.58
C GLU A 115 -3.27 15.53 6.74
N MET A 116 -2.19 15.10 7.39
CA MET A 116 -1.00 15.91 7.65
C MET A 116 0.06 15.81 6.55
N TYR A 117 -0.08 14.88 5.61
CA TYR A 117 0.92 14.67 4.57
C TYR A 117 1.07 15.91 3.67
N LYS A 118 2.31 16.32 3.42
CA LYS A 118 2.68 17.43 2.54
C LYS A 118 3.65 16.95 1.48
N LYS A 119 3.63 17.61 0.32
CA LYS A 119 4.57 17.34 -0.77
C LYS A 119 6.01 17.60 -0.32
N ASP A 120 6.81 16.54 -0.26
CA ASP A 120 8.24 16.65 0.02
C ASP A 120 8.93 17.39 -1.15
N PRO A 121 9.76 18.43 -0.90
CA PRO A 121 10.53 19.11 -1.93
C PRO A 121 11.37 18.18 -2.82
N LYS A 122 11.83 17.04 -2.30
CA LYS A 122 12.65 16.05 -3.00
C LYS A 122 11.85 15.15 -3.96
N ASN A 123 10.56 14.99 -3.73
CA ASN A 123 9.70 14.15 -4.56
C ASN A 123 9.15 14.93 -5.75
N SER A 124 8.98 14.27 -6.90
CA SER A 124 8.20 14.81 -8.00
C SER A 124 6.72 14.90 -7.62
N MET A 125 5.93 15.66 -8.39
CA MET A 125 4.49 15.75 -8.15
C MET A 125 3.79 14.40 -8.38
N THR A 126 4.20 13.64 -9.40
CA THR A 126 3.72 12.28 -9.65
C THR A 126 3.99 11.34 -8.48
N GLU A 127 5.20 11.38 -7.90
CA GLU A 127 5.54 10.54 -6.75
C GLU A 127 4.72 10.93 -5.51
N HIS A 128 4.51 12.23 -5.30
CA HIS A 128 3.63 12.74 -4.25
C HIS A 128 2.21 12.18 -4.36
N LEU A 129 1.60 12.26 -5.55
CA LEU A 129 0.26 11.73 -5.80
C LEU A 129 0.20 10.21 -5.69
N ARG A 130 1.24 9.49 -6.13
CA ARG A 130 1.36 8.04 -5.95
C ARG A 130 1.33 7.64 -4.48
N ILE A 131 2.05 8.38 -3.63
CA ILE A 131 2.06 8.16 -2.17
C ILE A 131 0.68 8.43 -1.57
N MET A 132 0.02 9.53 -1.94
CA MET A 132 -1.35 9.83 -1.46
C MET A 132 -2.36 8.76 -1.89
N SER A 133 -2.29 8.30 -3.13
CA SER A 133 -3.13 7.20 -3.64
C SER A 133 -2.92 5.91 -2.83
N ALA A 134 -1.67 5.62 -2.43
CA ALA A 134 -1.38 4.48 -1.56
C ALA A 134 -2.03 4.65 -0.17
N MET A 135 -1.96 5.83 0.43
CA MET A 135 -2.60 6.10 1.73
C MET A 135 -4.14 5.97 1.66
N ILE A 136 -4.77 6.44 0.58
CA ILE A 136 -6.22 6.28 0.36
C ILE A 136 -6.60 4.79 0.29
N ARG A 137 -5.80 3.99 -0.42
CA ARG A 137 -6.00 2.53 -0.49
C ARG A 137 -5.82 1.86 0.87
N ASP A 138 -4.83 2.28 1.65
CA ASP A 138 -4.59 1.73 2.99
C ASP A 138 -5.76 2.06 3.94
N LEU A 139 -6.29 3.28 3.88
CA LEU A 139 -7.50 3.68 4.62
C LEU A 139 -8.73 2.88 4.18
N LYS A 140 -8.92 2.67 2.88
CA LYS A 140 -10.01 1.83 2.36
C LYS A 140 -9.91 0.38 2.84
N ASN A 141 -8.70 -0.19 2.86
CA ASN A 141 -8.45 -1.54 3.38
C ASN A 141 -8.69 -1.63 4.89
N ALA A 142 -8.54 -0.51 5.61
CA ALA A 142 -8.86 -0.38 7.02
C ALA A 142 -10.35 -0.08 7.29
N GLU A 143 -11.22 -0.36 6.31
CA GLU A 143 -12.67 -0.10 6.35
C GLU A 143 -13.07 1.37 6.56
N ASN A 144 -12.14 2.30 6.32
CA ASN A 144 -12.37 3.74 6.38
C ASN A 144 -12.29 4.36 4.98
N ALA A 145 -13.38 4.20 4.23
CA ALA A 145 -13.52 4.82 2.92
C ALA A 145 -13.72 6.34 3.08
N LEU A 146 -12.70 7.11 2.70
CA LEU A 146 -12.81 8.57 2.60
C LEU A 146 -13.76 8.96 1.47
N SER A 147 -14.58 9.99 1.69
CA SER A 147 -15.35 10.58 0.61
C SER A 147 -14.43 11.19 -0.44
N ASP A 148 -14.92 11.29 -1.67
CA ASP A 148 -14.14 11.92 -2.75
C ASP A 148 -13.76 13.37 -2.40
N GLU A 149 -14.68 14.11 -1.75
CA GLU A 149 -14.41 15.46 -1.27
C GLU A 149 -13.28 15.51 -0.23
N GLN A 150 -13.26 14.57 0.74
CA GLN A 150 -12.17 14.49 1.71
C GLN A 150 -10.82 14.21 1.05
N GLN A 151 -10.81 13.37 0.00
CA GLN A 151 -9.61 13.07 -0.76
C GLN A 151 -9.13 14.32 -1.52
N VAL A 152 -10.04 15.01 -2.24
CA VAL A 152 -9.73 16.24 -2.99
C VAL A 152 -9.21 17.35 -2.07
N GLN A 153 -9.91 17.64 -0.98
CA GLN A 153 -9.49 18.66 -0.02
C GLN A 153 -8.11 18.37 0.57
N THR A 154 -7.80 17.10 0.84
CA THR A 154 -6.50 16.72 1.41
C THR A 154 -5.38 16.84 0.37
N VAL A 155 -5.65 16.52 -0.91
CA VAL A 155 -4.69 16.79 -2.00
C VAL A 155 -4.43 18.29 -2.12
N ILE A 156 -5.46 19.13 -2.14
CA ILE A 156 -5.30 20.60 -2.20
C ILE A 156 -4.46 21.09 -1.02
N ARG A 157 -4.73 20.62 0.20
CA ARG A 157 -3.96 20.99 1.39
C ARG A 157 -2.51 20.50 1.35
N SER A 158 -2.21 19.38 0.69
CA SER A 158 -0.87 18.78 0.68
C SER A 158 0.10 19.46 -0.28
N LEU A 159 -0.41 20.26 -1.23
CA LEU A 159 0.39 21.01 -2.20
C LEU A 159 1.35 22.00 -1.52
N PRO A 160 2.53 22.24 -2.11
CA PRO A 160 3.55 23.11 -1.53
C PRO A 160 3.07 24.57 -1.42
N ASP A 161 3.66 25.34 -0.50
CA ASP A 161 3.25 26.73 -0.27
C ASP A 161 3.42 27.63 -1.49
N SER A 162 4.33 27.31 -2.41
CA SER A 162 4.50 28.02 -3.69
C SER A 162 3.28 27.93 -4.62
N TRP A 163 2.39 26.95 -4.41
CA TRP A 163 1.24 26.67 -5.27
C TRP A 163 -0.07 27.31 -4.77
N VAL A 164 -0.01 28.52 -4.20
CA VAL A 164 -1.20 29.23 -3.66
C VAL A 164 -2.29 29.41 -4.74
N SER A 165 -1.92 29.92 -5.92
CA SER A 165 -2.85 30.17 -7.02
C SER A 165 -3.53 28.88 -7.48
N MET A 166 -2.75 27.80 -7.59
CA MET A 166 -3.28 26.48 -7.98
C MET A 166 -4.26 25.96 -6.94
N ARG A 167 -3.95 26.05 -5.64
CA ARG A 167 -4.91 25.67 -4.57
C ARG A 167 -6.22 26.42 -4.70
N GLN A 168 -6.16 27.73 -4.95
CA GLN A 168 -7.36 28.54 -5.12
C GLN A 168 -8.19 28.11 -6.34
N ILE A 169 -7.54 27.82 -7.48
CA ILE A 169 -8.23 27.31 -8.68
C ILE A 169 -8.92 25.98 -8.38
N LEU A 170 -8.21 25.04 -7.74
CA LEU A 170 -8.74 23.72 -7.41
C LEU A 170 -9.93 23.80 -6.45
N THR A 171 -9.87 24.67 -5.43
CA THR A 171 -10.95 24.83 -4.44
C THR A 171 -12.25 25.35 -5.05
N HIS A 172 -12.19 26.18 -6.09
CA HIS A 172 -13.40 26.78 -6.68
C HIS A 172 -13.86 26.08 -7.97
N ASN A 173 -13.21 24.99 -8.37
CA ASN A 173 -13.55 24.26 -9.59
C ASN A 173 -14.47 23.07 -9.29
N GLU A 174 -15.77 23.27 -9.49
CA GLU A 174 -16.82 22.26 -9.26
C GLU A 174 -16.72 21.01 -10.16
N ASN A 175 -15.88 21.04 -11.20
CA ASN A 175 -15.65 19.87 -12.06
C ASN A 175 -14.68 18.85 -11.45
N ILE A 176 -13.97 19.22 -10.37
CA ILE A 176 -13.03 18.32 -9.70
C ILE A 176 -13.80 17.52 -8.66
N LYS A 177 -14.16 16.29 -9.02
CA LYS A 177 -15.09 15.50 -8.20
C LYS A 177 -14.42 14.44 -7.36
N ASN A 178 -13.22 14.00 -7.72
CA ASN A 178 -12.54 12.89 -7.08
C ASN A 178 -11.02 13.01 -7.18
N PHE A 179 -10.32 12.04 -6.56
CA PHE A 179 -8.86 11.99 -6.54
C PHE A 179 -8.22 11.99 -7.95
N ALA A 180 -8.82 11.31 -8.93
CA ALA A 180 -8.28 11.25 -10.28
C ALA A 180 -8.36 12.62 -10.97
N ASP A 181 -9.47 13.34 -10.79
CA ASP A 181 -9.63 14.68 -11.35
C ASP A 181 -8.59 15.65 -10.80
N VAL A 182 -8.46 15.73 -9.46
CA VAL A 182 -7.50 16.65 -8.84
C VAL A 182 -6.05 16.28 -9.20
N SER A 183 -5.74 14.98 -9.29
CA SER A 183 -4.41 14.49 -9.68
C SER A 183 -4.05 14.96 -11.09
N ARG A 184 -4.95 14.78 -12.06
CA ARG A 184 -4.74 15.22 -13.44
C ARG A 184 -4.48 16.72 -13.54
N HIS A 185 -5.24 17.55 -12.81
CA HIS A 185 -5.03 19.00 -12.81
C HIS A 185 -3.68 19.38 -12.21
N VAL A 186 -3.30 18.74 -11.10
CA VAL A 186 -2.02 18.98 -10.41
C VAL A 186 -0.82 18.55 -11.27
N GLU A 187 -0.92 17.43 -11.99
CA GLU A 187 0.13 16.96 -12.89
C GLU A 187 0.33 17.90 -14.09
N LEU A 188 -0.76 18.33 -14.73
CA LEU A 188 -0.69 19.28 -15.86
C LEU A 188 -0.02 20.60 -15.47
N GLU A 189 -0.31 21.12 -14.27
CA GLU A 189 0.34 22.34 -13.78
C GLU A 189 1.83 22.12 -13.51
N ALA A 190 2.20 20.95 -12.95
CA ALA A 190 3.60 20.62 -12.69
C ALA A 190 4.41 20.55 -13.99
N GLU A 191 3.86 19.90 -15.02
CA GLU A 191 4.46 19.82 -16.36
C GLU A 191 4.60 21.21 -17.00
N SER A 192 3.60 22.08 -16.83
CA SER A 192 3.62 23.47 -17.31
C SER A 192 4.71 24.31 -16.65
N GLU A 193 4.86 24.23 -15.32
CA GLU A 193 5.93 24.90 -14.57
C GLU A 193 7.32 24.41 -15.03
N GLU A 194 7.48 23.10 -15.23
CA GLU A 194 8.72 22.50 -15.72
C GLU A 194 9.07 22.95 -17.14
N ALA A 195 8.11 22.97 -18.06
CA ALA A 195 8.29 23.44 -19.43
C ALA A 195 8.67 24.92 -19.50
N THR A 196 8.03 25.74 -18.66
CA THR A 196 8.33 27.18 -18.54
C THR A 196 9.73 27.41 -18.01
N ARG A 197 10.12 26.67 -16.96
CA ARG A 197 11.46 26.70 -16.37
C ARG A 197 12.54 26.25 -17.37
N ALA A 198 12.30 25.17 -18.12
CA ALA A 198 13.22 24.69 -19.14
C ALA A 198 13.44 25.77 -20.22
N THR A 199 12.36 26.37 -20.73
CA THR A 199 12.41 27.45 -21.73
C THR A 199 13.21 28.65 -21.24
N ALA A 200 13.00 29.07 -19.97
CA ALA A 200 13.74 30.17 -19.36
C ALA A 200 15.26 29.88 -19.30
N LEU A 201 15.66 28.66 -18.92
CA LEU A 201 17.06 28.23 -18.88
C LEU A 201 17.72 28.25 -20.26
N PHE A 202 17.02 27.78 -21.30
CA PHE A 202 17.51 27.84 -22.69
C PHE A 202 17.73 29.29 -23.14
N SER A 203 16.79 30.19 -22.86
CA SER A 203 16.90 31.62 -23.16
C SER A 203 18.11 32.27 -22.47
N GLN A 204 18.36 31.92 -21.21
CA GLN A 204 19.49 32.45 -20.43
C GLN A 204 20.85 31.93 -20.95
N ARG A 205 20.91 30.68 -21.40
CA ARG A 205 22.11 30.08 -22.02
C ARG A 205 22.42 30.72 -23.38
N GLY A 206 21.40 30.99 -24.20
CA GLY A 206 21.54 31.72 -25.47
C GLY A 206 22.08 33.14 -25.29
N LYS A 207 21.59 33.87 -24.28
CA LYS A 207 22.09 35.22 -23.93
C LYS A 207 23.55 35.20 -23.46
N ARG A 208 23.96 34.20 -22.68
CA ARG A 208 25.38 34.05 -22.25
C ARG A 208 26.32 33.79 -23.42
N HIS A 209 25.91 32.96 -24.39
CA HIS A 209 26.72 32.71 -25.58
C HIS A 209 26.81 33.94 -26.50
N GLY A 210 25.71 34.69 -26.67
CA GLY A 210 25.68 35.94 -27.45
C GLY A 210 26.52 37.07 -26.85
N ASN A 211 26.61 37.15 -25.52
CA ASN A 211 27.47 38.13 -24.85
C ASN A 211 28.96 37.78 -24.94
N TRP A 212 29.32 36.49 -24.99
CA TRP A 212 30.70 36.03 -25.19
C TRP A 212 31.22 36.38 -26.59
N SER A 213 30.42 36.15 -27.63
CA SER A 213 30.78 36.48 -29.01
C SER A 213 30.88 37.99 -29.25
N LYS A 214 30.03 38.82 -28.62
CA LYS A 214 30.16 40.30 -28.67
C LYS A 214 31.42 40.83 -27.99
N ARG A 215 31.92 40.18 -26.93
CA ARG A 215 33.16 40.60 -26.24
C ARG A 215 34.42 40.33 -27.07
N LYS A 216 34.45 39.24 -27.85
CA LYS A 216 35.59 38.94 -28.74
C LYS A 216 35.71 39.91 -29.93
N ASN A 217 34.60 40.51 -30.38
CA ASN A 217 34.58 41.36 -31.57
C ASN A 217 34.91 42.85 -31.29
N LYS A 218 35.14 43.23 -30.03
CA LYS A 218 35.50 44.60 -29.61
C LYS A 218 36.99 44.77 -29.24
N GLY A 219 37.82 43.75 -29.50
CA GLY A 219 39.25 43.72 -29.16
C GLY A 219 40.18 43.73 -30.37
N LYS A 220 39.82 44.41 -31.45
CA LYS A 220 40.69 44.69 -32.60
C LYS A 220 40.63 46.17 -32.94
#